data_AF-A0A059T3I1-F1
#
_entry.id   AF-A0A059T3I1-F1
#
_cell.length_a   1.000
_cell.length_b   1.000
_cell.length_c   1.000
_cell.angle_alpha   90.00
_cell.angle_beta   90.00
_cell.angle_gamma   90.00
#
_symmetry.space_group_name_H-M   'P 1'
#
loop_
_entity.id
_entity.type
_entity.pdbx_description
1 polymer ?
#
loop_
_entity_poly.entity_id
_entity_poly.type
_entity_poly.pdbx_seq_one_letter_code
_entity_poly.pdbx_strand_id
1 'polypeptide(L)'
;MGESWASYRTDENKQYRFKDIKDKTLRFQGKAAHDAHLALTSGEEETDPMLEVFIGGWEGAASAIRFKKADDLTKVDTPDILSEEEYREFWVAFDHDVIRVGKGGEWEPFMSATIPEPFDITHYGYSTGWGAVGWWQFHSEVHFQTEDCLTYNFIPVYGDTFTFSVACSNDAHLALTSGPEETTPMYEVFIGGWENQHSAIRLSKEGRGSGEDMIKVDTPDVVCCEEERKFYVSFKDGHIRVGYQDSDPFMEWTDPEPWKITHIGYCTGWGATGKWKFEF
;
A
#
# COMPACT_ATOMS: atom_id res chain seq x y z
N MET A 1 20.93 -4.38 4.47
CA MET A 1 20.85 -5.60 3.63
C MET A 1 19.90 -5.27 2.48
N GLY A 2 20.24 -5.61 1.23
CA GLY A 2 19.47 -5.16 0.07
C GLY A 2 18.11 -5.85 -0.01
N GLU A 3 17.07 -5.07 -0.33
CA GLU A 3 15.73 -5.58 -0.61
C GLU A 3 15.79 -6.58 -1.78
N SER A 4 15.32 -7.81 -1.55
CA SER A 4 15.26 -8.82 -2.60
C SER A 4 13.90 -8.75 -3.29
N TRP A 5 13.90 -8.25 -4.52
CA TRP A 5 12.72 -8.19 -5.36
C TRP A 5 12.55 -9.45 -6.19
N ALA A 6 11.39 -10.09 -6.12
CA ALA A 6 10.96 -11.02 -7.15
C ALA A 6 10.62 -10.23 -8.43
N SER A 7 11.01 -10.77 -9.59
CA SER A 7 10.76 -10.14 -10.89
C SER A 7 10.04 -11.09 -11.82
N TYR A 8 8.98 -10.60 -12.46
CA TYR A 8 8.10 -11.38 -13.33
C TYR A 8 8.15 -10.84 -14.75
N ARG A 9 8.40 -11.72 -15.72
CA ARG A 9 8.42 -11.36 -17.15
C ARG A 9 7.06 -11.61 -17.80
N THR A 10 6.59 -10.66 -18.58
CA THR A 10 5.48 -10.82 -19.54
C THR A 10 6.05 -10.82 -20.97
N ASP A 11 5.44 -11.57 -21.87
CA ASP A 11 5.85 -11.66 -23.28
C ASP A 11 4.93 -10.82 -24.18
N GLU A 12 5.17 -10.87 -25.48
CA GLU A 12 4.50 -10.06 -26.50
C GLU A 12 3.05 -10.49 -26.81
N ASN A 13 2.56 -11.56 -26.19
CA ASN A 13 1.17 -11.98 -26.32
C ASN A 13 0.37 -11.40 -25.14
N LYS A 14 -0.67 -10.61 -25.41
CA LYS A 14 -1.53 -10.04 -24.36
C LYS A 14 -2.23 -11.17 -23.59
N GLN A 15 -1.62 -11.60 -22.48
CA GLN A 15 -2.09 -12.65 -21.60
C GLN A 15 -1.85 -12.26 -20.14
N TYR A 16 -2.93 -12.11 -19.38
CA TYR A 16 -2.87 -11.81 -17.96
C TYR A 16 -2.36 -13.00 -17.15
N ARG A 17 -1.52 -12.68 -16.17
CA ARG A 17 -1.13 -13.55 -15.06
C ARG A 17 -1.75 -12.96 -13.79
N PHE A 18 -2.53 -13.74 -13.06
CA PHE A 18 -3.29 -13.25 -11.91
C PHE A 18 -2.60 -13.56 -10.59
N LYS A 19 -2.78 -12.66 -9.62
CA LYS A 19 -2.33 -12.75 -8.23
C LYS A 19 -3.42 -12.20 -7.30
N ASP A 20 -3.44 -12.66 -6.06
CA ASP A 20 -4.30 -12.11 -4.99
C ASP A 20 -3.95 -10.65 -4.68
N ILE A 21 -4.97 -9.86 -4.35
CA ILE A 21 -4.82 -8.57 -3.66
C ILE A 21 -5.74 -8.55 -2.45
N LYS A 22 -5.17 -8.27 -1.27
CA LYS A 22 -5.92 -8.24 0.00
C LYS A 22 -6.21 -6.81 0.46
N ASP A 23 -5.38 -5.86 0.05
CA ASP A 23 -5.59 -4.43 0.34
C ASP A 23 -6.37 -3.73 -0.77
N LYS A 24 -6.69 -2.45 -0.59
CA LYS A 24 -7.34 -1.59 -1.60
C LYS A 24 -6.36 -0.79 -2.45
N THR A 25 -5.06 -1.11 -2.33
CA THR A 25 -3.98 -0.46 -3.07
C THR A 25 -3.04 -1.53 -3.62
N LEU A 26 -2.62 -1.34 -4.88
CA LEU A 26 -1.57 -2.10 -5.56
C LEU A 26 -0.41 -1.17 -5.86
N ARG A 27 0.79 -1.47 -5.36
CA ARG A 27 2.06 -0.80 -5.61
C ARG A 27 3.01 -1.75 -6.32
N PHE A 28 3.58 -1.29 -7.42
CA PHE A 28 4.42 -2.12 -8.25
C PHE A 28 5.43 -1.30 -9.05
N GLN A 29 6.48 -1.96 -9.51
CA GLN A 29 7.40 -1.42 -10.50
C GLN A 29 7.21 -2.11 -11.84
N GLY A 30 7.16 -1.32 -12.91
CA GLY A 30 7.08 -1.80 -14.28
C GLY A 30 8.28 -1.33 -15.10
N LYS A 31 8.83 -2.22 -15.93
CA LYS A 31 9.83 -1.91 -16.95
C LYS A 31 9.41 -2.53 -18.28
N ALA A 32 9.01 -1.70 -19.23
CA ALA A 32 8.56 -2.08 -20.57
C ALA A 32 8.70 -0.87 -21.49
N ALA A 33 8.85 -1.08 -22.80
CA ALA A 33 8.86 0.01 -23.77
C ALA A 33 7.51 0.75 -23.82
N HIS A 34 6.40 0.00 -23.70
CA HIS A 34 5.03 0.49 -23.73
C HIS A 34 4.03 -0.58 -23.26
N ASP A 35 2.75 -0.21 -23.19
CA ASP A 35 1.59 -1.08 -22.97
C ASP A 35 1.64 -1.96 -21.72
N ALA A 36 1.92 -1.38 -20.56
CA ALA A 36 1.77 -2.07 -19.27
C ALA A 36 0.27 -2.13 -18.91
N HIS A 37 -0.28 -3.34 -18.78
CA HIS A 37 -1.70 -3.57 -18.51
C HIS A 37 -1.92 -4.23 -17.16
N LEU A 38 -2.89 -3.71 -16.42
CA LEU A 38 -3.44 -4.35 -15.24
C LEU A 38 -4.92 -4.66 -15.46
N ALA A 39 -5.39 -5.75 -14.85
CA ALA A 39 -6.79 -6.08 -14.71
C ALA A 39 -7.11 -6.22 -13.22
N LEU A 40 -8.20 -5.64 -12.72
CA LEU A 40 -8.70 -5.86 -11.35
C LEU A 40 -9.99 -6.67 -11.44
N THR A 41 -10.03 -7.81 -10.75
CA THR A 41 -11.05 -8.86 -10.92
C THR A 41 -11.52 -9.43 -9.57
N SER A 42 -12.63 -10.16 -9.60
CA SER A 42 -13.17 -10.87 -8.43
C SER A 42 -12.67 -12.32 -8.30
N GLY A 43 -11.72 -12.74 -9.13
CA GLY A 43 -11.19 -14.11 -9.14
C GLY A 43 -9.87 -14.23 -9.90
N GLU A 44 -9.32 -15.44 -9.92
CA GLU A 44 -8.00 -15.80 -10.50
C GLU A 44 -7.94 -15.75 -12.05
N GLU A 45 -8.93 -15.13 -12.68
CA GLU A 45 -9.11 -15.02 -14.12
C GLU A 45 -9.85 -13.73 -14.48
N GLU A 46 -10.02 -13.44 -15.78
CA GLU A 46 -10.84 -12.32 -16.22
C GLU A 46 -12.30 -12.52 -15.81
N THR A 47 -12.90 -11.53 -15.14
CA THR A 47 -14.29 -11.56 -14.67
C THR A 47 -15.16 -10.51 -15.37
N ASP A 48 -16.48 -10.62 -15.21
CA ASP A 48 -17.44 -9.55 -15.53
C ASP A 48 -18.27 -9.24 -14.27
N PRO A 49 -18.11 -8.06 -13.65
CA PRO A 49 -17.29 -6.93 -14.08
C PRO A 49 -15.76 -7.14 -13.95
N MET A 50 -15.00 -6.31 -14.67
CA MET A 50 -13.56 -6.08 -14.47
C MET A 50 -13.21 -4.61 -14.69
N LEU A 51 -12.15 -4.13 -14.03
CA LEU A 51 -11.49 -2.86 -14.35
C LEU A 51 -10.16 -3.15 -15.05
N GLU A 52 -9.86 -2.40 -16.10
CA GLU A 52 -8.55 -2.43 -16.77
C GLU A 52 -7.85 -1.10 -16.54
N VAL A 53 -6.55 -1.16 -16.22
CA VAL A 53 -5.66 0.01 -16.18
C VAL A 53 -4.59 -0.19 -17.23
N PHE A 54 -4.48 0.76 -18.14
CA PHE A 54 -3.46 0.85 -19.17
C PHE A 54 -2.49 1.95 -18.78
N ILE A 55 -1.20 1.63 -18.63
CA ILE A 55 -0.12 2.60 -18.39
C ILE A 55 0.79 2.59 -19.62
N GLY A 56 0.96 3.76 -20.25
CA GLY A 56 1.73 3.89 -21.49
C GLY A 56 1.18 3.02 -22.62
N GLY A 57 -0.14 2.88 -22.70
CA GLY A 57 -0.83 2.18 -23.78
C GLY A 57 -0.71 2.89 -25.14
N TRP A 58 -1.12 2.21 -26.20
CA TRP A 58 -1.09 2.71 -27.58
C TRP A 58 0.33 3.12 -28.01
N GLU A 59 1.28 2.17 -27.93
CA GLU A 59 2.70 2.41 -28.24
C GLU A 59 3.31 3.53 -27.37
N GLY A 60 2.90 3.64 -26.10
CA GLY A 60 3.47 4.58 -25.15
C GLY A 60 2.80 5.96 -25.10
N ALA A 61 1.78 6.21 -25.91
CA ALA A 61 1.19 7.54 -26.05
C ALA A 61 0.32 7.97 -24.85
N ALA A 62 -0.47 7.06 -24.29
CA ALA A 62 -1.51 7.43 -23.32
C ALA A 62 -1.78 6.33 -22.28
N SER A 63 -2.32 6.73 -21.15
CA SER A 63 -2.82 5.82 -20.12
C SER A 63 -4.33 5.91 -20.03
N ALA A 64 -5.01 4.83 -19.65
CA ALA A 64 -6.47 4.81 -19.54
C ALA A 64 -6.96 3.88 -18.43
N ILE A 65 -8.18 4.15 -17.97
CA ILE A 65 -8.95 3.23 -17.12
C ILE A 65 -10.21 2.84 -17.88
N ARG A 66 -10.54 1.56 -17.89
CA ARG A 66 -11.71 1.01 -18.60
C ARG A 66 -12.49 0.07 -17.70
N PHE A 67 -13.80 0.03 -17.89
CA PHE A 67 -14.71 -0.87 -17.17
C PHE A 67 -15.40 -1.82 -18.15
N LYS A 68 -15.47 -3.11 -17.82
CA LYS A 68 -16.13 -4.15 -18.64
C LYS A 68 -15.68 -4.18 -20.11
N LYS A 69 -14.41 -3.90 -20.39
CA LYS A 69 -13.85 -3.84 -21.76
C LYS A 69 -14.62 -2.87 -22.69
N ALA A 70 -15.31 -1.88 -22.14
CA ALA A 70 -16.10 -0.88 -22.87
C ALA A 70 -15.24 0.33 -23.30
N ASP A 71 -15.85 1.51 -23.44
CA ASP A 71 -15.11 2.76 -23.64
C ASP A 71 -14.29 3.13 -22.38
N ASP A 72 -13.25 3.94 -22.59
CA ASP A 72 -12.38 4.39 -21.50
C ASP A 72 -13.18 5.31 -20.56
N LEU A 73 -13.16 5.01 -19.26
CA LEU A 73 -13.72 5.87 -18.21
C LEU A 73 -12.90 7.17 -18.09
N THR A 74 -11.58 7.05 -18.27
CA THR A 74 -10.65 8.17 -18.37
C THR A 74 -9.48 7.78 -19.25
N LYS A 75 -8.92 8.76 -19.97
CA LYS A 75 -7.74 8.61 -20.81
C LYS A 75 -6.92 9.89 -20.76
N VAL A 76 -5.62 9.75 -20.52
CA VAL A 76 -4.68 10.86 -20.34
C VAL A 76 -3.44 10.62 -21.19
N ASP A 77 -2.98 11.65 -21.88
CA ASP A 77 -1.72 11.58 -22.63
C ASP A 77 -0.56 11.47 -21.63
N THR A 78 0.22 10.40 -21.75
CA THR A 78 1.31 10.07 -20.83
C THR A 78 2.54 9.59 -21.62
N PRO A 79 3.07 10.40 -22.54
CA PRO A 79 4.27 10.04 -23.27
C PRO A 79 5.42 9.79 -22.28
N ASP A 80 6.29 8.85 -22.63
CA ASP A 80 7.47 8.50 -21.85
C ASP A 80 7.15 8.11 -20.40
N ILE A 81 5.96 7.59 -20.09
CA ILE A 81 5.61 7.18 -18.71
C ILE A 81 6.31 5.87 -18.31
N LEU A 82 6.49 4.96 -19.27
CA LEU A 82 7.24 3.71 -19.11
C LEU A 82 8.67 3.85 -19.66
N SER A 83 9.53 2.90 -19.29
CA SER A 83 10.89 2.78 -19.82
C SER A 83 11.26 1.32 -20.01
N GLU A 84 11.97 1.00 -21.09
CA GLU A 84 12.57 -0.31 -21.30
C GLU A 84 13.90 -0.50 -20.55
N GLU A 85 14.53 0.60 -20.15
CA GLU A 85 15.87 0.62 -19.54
C GLU A 85 15.80 0.51 -18.01
N GLU A 86 14.79 1.11 -17.39
CA GLU A 86 14.66 1.23 -15.92
C GLU A 86 13.28 0.84 -15.42
N TYR A 87 13.24 0.35 -14.18
CA TYR A 87 11.98 0.17 -13.47
C TYR A 87 11.42 1.52 -13.03
N ARG A 88 10.10 1.67 -13.20
CA ARG A 88 9.35 2.83 -12.70
C ARG A 88 8.22 2.37 -11.81
N GLU A 89 8.07 3.03 -10.68
CA GLU A 89 7.08 2.69 -9.68
C GLU A 89 5.74 3.36 -10.00
N PHE A 90 4.66 2.63 -9.77
CA PHE A 90 3.28 3.05 -9.93
C PHE A 90 2.43 2.52 -8.78
N TRP A 91 1.28 3.15 -8.59
CA TRP A 91 0.28 2.69 -7.65
C TRP A 91 -1.13 2.77 -8.26
N VAL A 92 -2.00 1.85 -7.85
CA VAL A 92 -3.43 1.81 -8.17
C VAL A 92 -4.20 1.67 -6.86
N ALA A 93 -5.00 2.66 -6.50
CA ALA A 93 -5.88 2.61 -5.33
C ALA A 93 -7.34 2.52 -5.78
N PHE A 94 -8.14 1.66 -5.18
CA PHE A 94 -9.52 1.35 -5.57
C PHE A 94 -10.47 1.32 -4.36
N ASP A 95 -10.45 2.41 -3.60
CA ASP A 95 -11.29 2.67 -2.43
C ASP A 95 -12.40 3.69 -2.73
N HIS A 96 -13.46 3.69 -1.90
CA HIS A 96 -14.58 4.65 -2.00
C HIS A 96 -15.27 4.70 -3.37
N ASP A 97 -15.42 3.55 -4.03
CA ASP A 97 -16.01 3.43 -5.37
C ASP A 97 -15.27 4.26 -6.45
N VAL A 98 -14.00 4.60 -6.19
CA VAL A 98 -13.14 5.36 -7.10
C VAL A 98 -11.84 4.58 -7.31
N ILE A 99 -11.41 4.49 -8.56
CA ILE A 99 -10.09 3.99 -8.92
C ILE A 99 -9.18 5.16 -9.27
N ARG A 100 -7.96 5.15 -8.73
CA ARG A 100 -6.92 6.17 -8.90
C ARG A 100 -5.61 5.49 -9.29
N VAL A 101 -4.87 6.11 -10.20
CA VAL A 101 -3.57 5.60 -10.68
C VAL A 101 -2.55 6.73 -10.61
N GLY A 102 -1.38 6.47 -10.03
CA GLY A 102 -0.32 7.44 -9.88
C GLY A 102 1.08 6.87 -10.02
N LYS A 103 2.08 7.77 -9.99
CA LYS A 103 3.51 7.43 -10.02
C LYS A 103 4.04 7.25 -8.60
N GLY A 104 5.04 6.39 -8.43
CA GLY A 104 5.73 6.22 -7.15
C GLY A 104 6.35 7.53 -6.66
N GLY A 105 6.23 7.80 -5.37
CA GLY A 105 6.66 9.05 -4.75
C GLY A 105 5.72 10.25 -4.98
N GLU A 106 4.72 10.13 -5.87
CA GLU A 106 3.71 11.17 -6.10
C GLU A 106 2.37 10.74 -5.50
N TRP A 107 1.82 11.56 -4.61
CA TRP A 107 0.50 11.32 -4.03
C TRP A 107 -0.63 11.60 -5.01
N GLU A 108 -0.49 12.63 -5.85
CA GLU A 108 -1.56 13.03 -6.77
C GLU A 108 -1.65 12.02 -7.92
N PRO A 109 -2.83 11.43 -8.17
CA PRO A 109 -3.00 10.51 -9.29
C PRO A 109 -2.93 11.25 -10.63
N PHE A 110 -2.36 10.60 -11.65
CA PHE A 110 -2.46 11.07 -13.03
C PHE A 110 -3.71 10.55 -13.75
N MET A 111 -4.42 9.55 -13.19
CA MET A 111 -5.75 9.12 -13.63
C MET A 111 -6.68 8.85 -12.45
N SER A 112 -7.95 9.19 -12.60
CA SER A 112 -9.01 8.88 -11.64
C SER A 112 -10.34 8.65 -12.36
N ALA A 113 -11.13 7.71 -11.87
CA ALA A 113 -12.48 7.45 -12.37
C ALA A 113 -13.39 6.85 -11.29
N THR A 114 -14.68 7.20 -11.31
CA THR A 114 -15.72 6.50 -10.54
C THR A 114 -15.97 5.11 -11.14
N ILE A 115 -16.07 4.09 -10.29
CA ILE A 115 -16.38 2.72 -10.68
C ILE A 115 -17.90 2.60 -10.87
N PRO A 116 -18.43 2.39 -12.10
CA PRO A 116 -19.87 2.50 -12.37
C PRO A 116 -20.73 1.46 -11.63
N GLU A 117 -20.23 0.23 -11.50
CA GLU A 117 -20.87 -0.84 -10.74
C GLU A 117 -19.80 -1.42 -9.79
N PRO A 118 -19.66 -0.88 -8.56
CA PRO A 118 -18.66 -1.35 -7.61
C PRO A 118 -18.80 -2.84 -7.35
N PHE A 119 -17.66 -3.53 -7.25
CA PHE A 119 -17.59 -4.97 -7.06
C PHE A 119 -16.38 -5.34 -6.20
N ASP A 120 -16.40 -6.56 -5.66
CA ASP A 120 -15.31 -7.04 -4.81
C ASP A 120 -14.09 -7.37 -5.67
N ILE A 121 -13.10 -6.49 -5.63
CA ILE A 121 -11.77 -6.73 -6.21
C ILE A 121 -10.97 -7.56 -5.22
N THR A 122 -10.59 -8.77 -5.65
CA THR A 122 -9.82 -9.73 -4.85
C THR A 122 -8.54 -10.17 -5.54
N HIS A 123 -8.40 -9.89 -6.85
CA HIS A 123 -7.25 -10.26 -7.65
C HIS A 123 -6.84 -9.12 -8.59
N TYR A 124 -5.56 -9.13 -8.95
CA TYR A 124 -5.05 -8.35 -10.06
C TYR A 124 -4.34 -9.24 -11.08
N GLY A 125 -4.60 -8.98 -12.35
CA GLY A 125 -3.87 -9.51 -13.49
C GLY A 125 -2.84 -8.50 -13.98
N TYR A 126 -1.66 -8.96 -14.38
CA TYR A 126 -0.65 -8.13 -15.05
C TYR A 126 -0.27 -8.74 -16.40
N SER A 127 -0.11 -7.90 -17.43
CA SER A 127 0.35 -8.28 -18.76
C SER A 127 1.00 -7.10 -19.47
N THR A 128 1.73 -7.36 -20.54
CA THR A 128 2.02 -6.35 -21.57
C THR A 128 1.04 -6.45 -22.73
N GLY A 129 0.88 -5.38 -23.49
CA GLY A 129 0.16 -5.38 -24.77
C GLY A 129 0.91 -6.11 -25.87
N TRP A 130 0.27 -6.20 -27.04
CA TRP A 130 0.86 -6.86 -28.21
C TRP A 130 2.16 -6.15 -28.64
N GLY A 131 3.23 -6.92 -28.82
CA GLY A 131 4.53 -6.39 -29.25
C GLY A 131 5.38 -5.77 -28.14
N ALA A 132 4.91 -5.77 -26.89
CA ALA A 132 5.67 -5.32 -25.72
C ALA A 132 6.10 -6.48 -24.83
N VAL A 133 7.33 -6.40 -24.30
CA VAL A 133 7.84 -7.29 -23.24
C VAL A 133 8.00 -6.46 -21.99
N GLY A 134 7.55 -7.00 -20.85
CA GLY A 134 7.55 -6.28 -19.58
C GLY A 134 8.22 -7.07 -18.47
N TRP A 135 8.74 -6.33 -17.50
CA TRP A 135 9.22 -6.84 -16.22
C TRP A 135 8.49 -6.14 -15.08
N TRP A 136 8.06 -6.92 -14.10
CA TRP A 136 7.16 -6.48 -13.03
C TRP A 136 7.71 -6.89 -11.67
N GLN A 137 7.59 -6.00 -10.68
CA GLN A 137 7.96 -6.24 -9.28
C GLN A 137 6.84 -5.69 -8.38
N PHE A 138 6.44 -6.40 -7.33
CA PHE A 138 5.28 -6.03 -6.50
C PHE A 138 5.70 -5.75 -5.06
N HIS A 139 5.28 -4.61 -4.51
CA HIS A 139 5.67 -4.19 -3.16
C HIS A 139 5.14 -5.14 -2.09
N SER A 140 3.99 -5.76 -2.33
CA SER A 140 3.40 -6.82 -1.49
C SER A 140 4.26 -8.07 -1.34
N GLU A 141 5.37 -8.21 -2.05
CA GLU A 141 6.31 -9.33 -1.93
C GLU A 141 7.62 -8.95 -1.23
N VAL A 142 7.79 -7.66 -0.89
CA VAL A 142 8.98 -7.16 -0.22
C VAL A 142 8.90 -7.44 1.28
N HIS A 143 10.00 -7.95 1.81
CA HIS A 143 10.18 -8.18 3.24
C HIS A 143 11.11 -7.11 3.79
N PHE A 144 10.67 -6.43 4.84
CA PHE A 144 11.44 -5.40 5.51
C PHE A 144 11.92 -5.90 6.87
N GLN A 145 13.04 -5.34 7.32
CA GLN A 145 13.61 -5.64 8.63
C GLN A 145 13.93 -4.36 9.37
N THR A 146 13.68 -4.35 10.67
CA THR A 146 14.02 -3.25 11.55
C THR A 146 14.97 -3.75 12.63
N GLU A 147 16.00 -2.96 12.89
CA GLU A 147 16.96 -3.26 13.94
C GLU A 147 16.40 -2.89 15.32
N ASP A 148 17.13 -3.28 16.36
CA ASP A 148 16.90 -2.85 17.74
C ASP A 148 17.29 -1.39 17.91
N CYS A 149 16.48 -0.51 17.30
CA CYS A 149 16.60 0.93 17.47
C CYS A 149 15.30 1.64 17.08
N LEU A 150 15.07 2.76 17.75
CA LEU A 150 13.97 3.67 17.46
C LEU A 150 14.28 4.54 16.22
N THR A 151 14.55 3.94 15.06
CA THR A 151 14.76 4.69 13.80
C THR A 151 13.72 4.26 12.78
N TYR A 152 12.86 5.20 12.36
CA TYR A 152 11.83 4.95 11.37
C TYR A 152 12.40 4.78 9.97
N ASN A 153 11.89 3.78 9.26
CA ASN A 153 11.96 3.70 7.81
C ASN A 153 10.62 4.16 7.26
N PHE A 154 10.61 4.88 6.14
CA PHE A 154 9.39 5.46 5.58
C PHE A 154 9.05 4.87 4.22
N ILE A 155 7.78 4.56 4.03
CA ILE A 155 7.21 4.11 2.76
C ILE A 155 5.92 4.89 2.47
N PRO A 156 5.63 5.21 1.20
CA PRO A 156 4.39 5.89 0.87
C PRO A 156 3.20 4.96 1.09
N VAL A 157 2.09 5.55 1.51
CA VAL A 157 0.77 4.92 1.54
C VAL A 157 -0.11 5.64 0.53
N TYR A 158 -1.02 4.91 -0.13
CA TYR A 158 -2.02 5.48 -1.02
C TYR A 158 -3.37 4.94 -0.56
N GLY A 159 -4.34 5.83 -0.33
CA GLY A 159 -5.59 5.48 0.36
C GLY A 159 -5.58 5.89 1.84
N ASP A 160 -6.54 5.36 2.59
CA ASP A 160 -6.74 5.70 4.01
C ASP A 160 -6.65 4.50 4.96
N THR A 161 -6.29 3.34 4.41
CA THR A 161 -6.17 2.07 5.12
C THR A 161 -5.00 1.30 4.54
N PHE A 162 -4.25 0.60 5.39
CA PHE A 162 -3.24 -0.36 4.96
C PHE A 162 -3.20 -1.57 5.88
N THR A 163 -2.81 -2.70 5.32
CA THR A 163 -2.61 -3.98 6.01
C THR A 163 -1.14 -4.36 6.01
N PHE A 164 -0.67 -4.94 7.11
CA PHE A 164 0.70 -5.42 7.23
C PHE A 164 0.79 -6.62 8.16
N SER A 165 1.87 -7.38 8.05
CA SER A 165 2.28 -8.37 9.04
C SER A 165 3.57 -7.95 9.72
N VAL A 166 3.72 -8.34 10.99
CA VAL A 166 4.96 -8.17 11.74
C VAL A 166 5.21 -9.38 12.64
N ALA A 167 6.48 -9.82 12.69
CA ALA A 167 7.01 -10.70 13.72
C ALA A 167 8.07 -9.95 14.53
N CYS A 168 7.77 -9.68 15.81
CA CYS A 168 8.66 -9.04 16.78
C CYS A 168 8.26 -9.44 18.22
N SER A 169 9.16 -9.29 19.18
CA SER A 169 8.88 -9.62 20.59
C SER A 169 8.02 -8.58 21.29
N ASN A 170 8.12 -7.32 20.88
CA ASN A 170 7.46 -6.15 21.45
C ASN A 170 7.67 -4.93 20.53
N ASP A 171 6.97 -3.84 20.85
CA ASP A 171 7.15 -2.50 20.29
C ASP A 171 7.14 -2.45 18.76
N ALA A 172 6.14 -3.07 18.11
CA ALA A 172 5.86 -2.77 16.70
C ALA A 172 5.34 -1.32 16.63
N HIS A 173 6.15 -0.41 16.12
CA HIS A 173 5.87 1.01 16.13
C HIS A 173 5.68 1.53 14.70
N LEU A 174 4.53 2.15 14.48
CA LEU A 174 4.20 2.83 13.23
C LEU A 174 4.06 4.34 13.47
N ALA A 175 4.50 5.14 12.50
CA ALA A 175 4.17 6.56 12.42
C ALA A 175 3.33 6.82 11.18
N LEU A 176 2.33 7.70 11.29
CA LEU A 176 1.58 8.23 10.15
C LEU A 176 2.01 9.68 9.94
N THR A 177 2.65 9.96 8.81
CA THR A 177 3.30 11.25 8.52
C THR A 177 2.86 11.85 7.19
N SER A 178 3.15 13.14 7.01
CA SER A 178 2.84 13.90 5.79
C SER A 178 3.97 13.87 4.74
N GLY A 179 5.04 13.13 4.99
CA GLY A 179 6.24 13.04 4.14
C GLY A 179 7.13 11.84 4.51
N PRO A 180 8.17 11.56 3.71
CA PRO A 180 9.09 10.42 3.92
C PRO A 180 10.08 10.63 5.09
N GLU A 181 9.64 11.32 6.14
CA GLU A 181 10.39 11.64 7.35
C GLU A 181 9.44 11.81 8.54
N GLU A 182 10.00 11.91 9.75
CA GLU A 182 9.24 12.29 10.94
C GLU A 182 8.68 13.71 10.75
N THR A 183 7.35 13.86 10.81
CA THR A 183 6.68 15.16 10.69
C THR A 183 6.13 15.63 12.01
N THR A 184 5.75 16.92 12.08
CA THR A 184 5.00 17.47 13.20
C THR A 184 3.80 18.25 12.66
N PRO A 185 2.56 17.86 13.02
CA PRO A 185 2.21 16.73 13.88
C PRO A 185 2.46 15.35 13.20
N MET A 186 2.47 14.28 14.00
CA MET A 186 2.41 12.90 13.54
C MET A 186 1.58 12.03 14.48
N TYR A 187 0.96 10.97 13.95
CA TYR A 187 0.35 9.92 14.77
C TYR A 187 1.35 8.80 14.97
N GLU A 188 1.45 8.31 16.19
CA GLU A 188 2.23 7.13 16.54
C GLU A 188 1.28 6.01 16.95
N VAL A 189 1.44 4.83 16.37
CA VAL A 189 0.70 3.62 16.71
C VAL A 189 1.69 2.61 17.28
N PHE A 190 1.51 2.28 18.55
CA PHE A 190 2.27 1.26 19.26
C PHE A 190 1.44 -0.01 19.35
N ILE A 191 1.96 -1.12 18.84
CA ILE A 191 1.36 -2.44 18.98
C ILE A 191 2.33 -3.32 19.77
N GLY A 192 1.86 -3.81 20.92
CA GLY A 192 2.68 -4.63 21.82
C GLY A 192 3.80 -3.83 22.50
N GLY A 193 3.54 -2.58 22.85
CA GLY A 193 4.44 -1.80 23.69
C GLY A 193 4.41 -2.21 25.17
N TRP A 194 5.30 -1.61 25.97
CA TRP A 194 5.47 -1.92 27.40
C TRP A 194 5.63 -3.42 27.65
N GLU A 195 6.67 -4.03 27.08
CA GLU A 195 6.94 -5.47 27.19
C GLU A 195 5.76 -6.32 26.65
N ASN A 196 5.19 -5.91 25.50
CA ASN A 196 4.09 -6.59 24.84
C ASN A 196 2.80 -6.70 25.67
N GLN A 197 2.54 -5.70 26.53
CA GLN A 197 1.36 -5.68 27.40
C GLN A 197 0.27 -4.71 26.94
N HIS A 198 0.64 -3.66 26.21
CA HIS A 198 -0.32 -2.63 25.81
C HIS A 198 -0.09 -2.16 24.38
N SER A 199 -1.15 -1.62 23.78
CA SER A 199 -1.08 -0.89 22.53
C SER A 199 -1.60 0.53 22.75
N ALA A 200 -1.09 1.50 22.00
CA ALA A 200 -1.52 2.89 22.12
C ALA A 200 -1.55 3.62 20.77
N ILE A 201 -2.44 4.61 20.67
CA ILE A 201 -2.36 5.65 19.63
C ILE A 201 -1.95 6.93 20.35
N ARG A 202 -0.88 7.56 19.87
CA ARG A 202 -0.30 8.78 20.42
C ARG A 202 -0.30 9.88 19.37
N LEU A 203 -0.55 11.10 19.83
CA LEU A 203 -0.51 12.30 19.00
C LEU A 203 0.69 13.16 19.38
N SER A 204 1.71 13.20 18.53
CA SER A 204 2.92 13.99 18.74
C SER A 204 2.80 15.35 18.01
N LYS A 205 2.63 16.44 18.78
CA LYS A 205 2.47 17.82 18.26
C LYS A 205 3.72 18.69 18.34
N GLU A 206 4.74 18.28 19.10
CA GLU A 206 5.98 19.06 19.30
C GLU A 206 7.23 18.25 18.94
N GLY A 207 7.08 17.28 18.04
CA GLY A 207 8.12 16.34 17.65
C GLY A 207 8.02 15.01 18.39
N ARG A 208 8.90 14.07 18.05
CA ARG A 208 8.81 12.68 18.50
C ARG A 208 8.91 12.52 20.01
N GLY A 209 8.06 11.63 20.55
CA GLY A 209 8.05 11.31 21.98
C GLY A 209 7.52 12.42 22.88
N SER A 210 7.11 13.56 22.32
CA SER A 210 6.43 14.64 23.04
C SER A 210 4.92 14.41 23.18
N GLY A 211 4.37 13.44 22.44
CA GLY A 211 2.94 13.20 22.36
C GLY A 211 2.33 12.53 23.58
N GLU A 212 1.02 12.75 23.75
CA GLU A 212 0.19 12.08 24.74
C GLU A 212 -0.51 10.86 24.13
N ASP A 213 -0.68 9.80 24.92
CA ASP A 213 -1.46 8.63 24.52
C ASP A 213 -2.95 9.04 24.48
N MET A 214 -3.49 9.17 23.26
CA MET A 214 -4.89 9.51 23.04
C MET A 214 -5.81 8.33 23.39
N ILE A 215 -5.31 7.11 23.20
CA ILE A 215 -5.88 5.88 23.70
C ILE A 215 -4.77 4.88 24.02
N LYS A 216 -4.96 4.10 25.08
CA LYS A 216 -4.11 2.98 25.47
C LYS A 216 -4.98 1.81 25.91
N VAL A 217 -4.70 0.61 25.41
CA VAL A 217 -5.51 -0.60 25.64
C VAL A 217 -4.60 -1.75 26.07
N ASP A 218 -5.11 -2.61 26.96
CA ASP A 218 -4.45 -3.85 27.36
C ASP A 218 -4.50 -4.85 26.21
N THR A 219 -3.34 -5.22 25.69
CA THR A 219 -3.19 -6.14 24.56
C THR A 219 -2.03 -7.09 24.86
N PRO A 220 -2.15 -7.93 25.91
CA PRO A 220 -1.07 -8.84 26.30
C PRO A 220 -0.78 -9.82 25.17
N ASP A 221 0.51 -10.00 24.89
CA ASP A 221 1.03 -10.91 23.89
C ASP A 221 0.46 -10.65 22.49
N VAL A 222 0.20 -9.39 22.10
CA VAL A 222 -0.43 -9.03 20.82
C VAL A 222 0.48 -9.26 19.61
N VAL A 223 1.79 -9.12 19.77
CA VAL A 223 2.82 -9.51 18.79
C VAL A 223 3.59 -10.75 19.24
N CYS A 224 4.28 -11.42 18.32
CA CYS A 224 5.11 -12.60 18.59
C CYS A 224 6.35 -12.60 17.70
N CYS A 225 7.53 -12.96 18.23
CA CYS A 225 8.75 -13.04 17.43
C CYS A 225 8.88 -14.35 16.63
N GLU A 226 8.14 -15.39 17.04
CA GLU A 226 8.14 -16.72 16.40
C GLU A 226 7.07 -16.83 15.30
N GLU A 227 6.11 -15.92 15.26
CA GLU A 227 4.96 -15.96 14.35
C GLU A 227 4.64 -14.56 13.80
N GLU A 228 4.49 -14.45 12.49
CA GLU A 228 3.97 -13.23 11.86
C GLU A 228 2.50 -13.04 12.17
N ARG A 229 2.15 -11.87 12.71
CA ARG A 229 0.76 -11.50 12.97
C ARG A 229 0.34 -10.35 12.10
N LYS A 230 -0.92 -10.40 11.65
CA LYS A 230 -1.47 -9.49 10.64
C LYS A 230 -2.39 -8.47 11.26
N PHE A 231 -2.22 -7.22 10.86
CA PHE A 231 -2.93 -6.08 11.39
C PHE A 231 -3.36 -5.16 10.25
N TYR A 232 -4.33 -4.31 10.55
CA TYR A 232 -4.67 -3.17 9.70
C TYR A 232 -4.61 -1.88 10.51
N VAL A 233 -4.31 -0.77 9.83
CA VAL A 233 -4.50 0.59 10.32
C VAL A 233 -5.36 1.34 9.31
N SER A 234 -6.47 1.90 9.77
CA SER A 234 -7.26 2.87 9.00
C SER A 234 -7.11 4.25 9.65
N PHE A 235 -7.03 5.31 8.86
CA PHE A 235 -6.93 6.71 9.32
C PHE A 235 -7.92 7.62 8.58
N LYS A 236 -9.01 7.02 8.09
CA LYS A 236 -10.05 7.67 7.29
C LYS A 236 -10.66 8.87 8.02
N ASP A 237 -10.66 10.03 7.37
CA ASP A 237 -11.27 11.26 7.89
C ASP A 237 -10.81 11.63 9.32
N GLY A 238 -9.56 11.28 9.69
CA GLY A 238 -9.02 11.50 11.04
C GLY A 238 -9.39 10.42 12.07
N HIS A 239 -10.17 9.42 11.67
CA HIS A 239 -10.57 8.31 12.50
C HIS A 239 -9.53 7.17 12.40
N ILE A 240 -8.66 7.09 13.40
CA ILE A 240 -7.59 6.10 13.46
C ILE A 240 -8.12 4.83 14.14
N ARG A 241 -8.10 3.72 13.41
CA ARG A 241 -8.54 2.39 13.87
C ARG A 241 -7.40 1.40 13.67
N VAL A 242 -7.14 0.58 14.69
CA VAL A 242 -6.11 -0.46 14.65
C VAL A 242 -6.70 -1.77 15.13
N GLY A 243 -6.51 -2.82 14.35
CA GLY A 243 -7.09 -4.14 14.61
C GLY A 243 -6.26 -5.27 14.03
N TYR A 244 -6.56 -6.50 14.44
CA TYR A 244 -6.13 -7.68 13.68
C TYR A 244 -6.79 -7.68 12.30
N GLN A 245 -6.13 -8.25 11.29
CA GLN A 245 -6.75 -8.41 9.98
C GLN A 245 -8.10 -9.15 10.12
N ASP A 246 -9.11 -8.68 9.39
CA ASP A 246 -10.48 -9.23 9.37
C ASP A 246 -11.19 -9.28 10.74
N SER A 247 -10.79 -8.42 11.68
CA SER A 247 -11.39 -8.32 13.03
C SER A 247 -11.85 -6.90 13.34
N ASP A 248 -12.67 -6.74 14.39
CA ASP A 248 -12.98 -5.42 14.95
C ASP A 248 -11.72 -4.75 15.51
N PRO A 249 -11.63 -3.40 15.48
CA PRO A 249 -10.48 -2.70 16.02
C PRO A 249 -10.37 -2.89 17.53
N PHE A 250 -9.15 -3.08 18.01
CA PHE A 250 -8.85 -3.05 19.45
C PHE A 250 -8.38 -1.66 19.92
N MET A 251 -8.05 -0.74 19.00
CA MET A 251 -7.86 0.69 19.29
C MET A 251 -8.60 1.55 18.28
N GLU A 252 -9.22 2.61 18.77
CA GLU A 252 -9.95 3.57 17.95
C GLU A 252 -9.88 4.96 18.59
N TRP A 253 -9.52 5.97 17.80
CA TRP A 253 -9.50 7.36 18.23
C TRP A 253 -9.75 8.29 17.03
N THR A 254 -10.46 9.40 17.25
CA THR A 254 -10.72 10.40 16.21
C THR A 254 -9.98 11.69 16.53
N ASP A 255 -9.12 12.15 15.62
CA ASP A 255 -8.55 13.49 15.70
C ASP A 255 -9.60 14.53 15.27
N PRO A 256 -9.92 15.55 16.08
CA PRO A 256 -10.77 16.67 15.66
C PRO A 256 -10.14 17.56 14.57
N GLU A 257 -8.82 17.55 14.41
CA GLU A 257 -8.06 18.40 13.48
C GLU A 257 -7.11 17.57 12.59
N PRO A 258 -7.64 16.62 11.78
CA PRO A 258 -6.79 15.71 11.03
C PRO A 258 -6.06 16.40 9.89
N TRP A 259 -4.93 15.82 9.50
CA TRP A 259 -4.15 16.20 8.34
C TRP A 259 -3.96 15.04 7.37
N LYS A 260 -3.49 15.37 6.17
CA LYS A 260 -3.24 14.39 5.11
C LYS A 260 -2.03 13.53 5.45
N ILE A 261 -2.26 12.23 5.60
CA ILE A 261 -1.21 11.22 5.71
C ILE A 261 -0.79 10.79 4.30
N THR A 262 0.52 10.70 4.08
CA THR A 262 1.10 10.25 2.80
C THR A 262 2.14 9.15 2.97
N HIS A 263 2.67 8.96 4.18
CA HIS A 263 3.70 7.96 4.47
C HIS A 263 3.44 7.23 5.78
N ILE A 264 3.93 6.00 5.81
CA ILE A 264 4.02 5.15 6.99
C ILE A 264 5.49 5.09 7.39
N GLY A 265 5.79 5.54 8.60
CA GLY A 265 7.03 5.18 9.30
C GLY A 265 6.85 3.83 9.97
N TYR A 266 7.83 2.93 9.90
CA TYR A 266 7.84 1.68 10.67
C TYR A 266 9.21 1.44 11.34
N CYS A 267 9.19 0.99 12.59
CA CYS A 267 10.36 0.55 13.34
C CYS A 267 9.97 -0.43 14.46
N THR A 268 10.96 -1.08 15.05
CA THR A 268 10.82 -1.77 16.33
C THR A 268 11.45 -0.94 17.45
N GLY A 269 10.87 -1.02 18.65
CA GLY A 269 11.44 -0.38 19.84
C GLY A 269 12.73 -1.03 20.33
N TRP A 270 13.30 -0.44 21.40
CA TRP A 270 14.50 -0.99 22.04
C TRP A 270 14.22 -2.39 22.62
N GLY A 271 15.16 -3.32 22.44
CA GLY A 271 15.05 -4.72 22.81
C GLY A 271 14.32 -5.61 21.80
N ALA A 272 13.91 -5.08 20.63
CA ALA A 272 13.19 -5.84 19.61
C ALA A 272 13.76 -5.61 18.20
N THR A 273 13.78 -6.68 17.41
CA THR A 273 13.92 -6.59 15.94
C THR A 273 12.60 -7.00 15.31
N GLY A 274 12.33 -6.49 14.11
CA GLY A 274 11.06 -6.74 13.42
C GLY A 274 11.29 -7.28 12.02
N LYS A 275 10.48 -8.26 11.63
CA LYS A 275 10.29 -8.66 10.23
C LYS A 275 8.90 -8.18 9.82
N TRP A 276 8.84 -7.38 8.76
CA TRP A 276 7.62 -6.70 8.33
C TRP A 276 7.30 -7.05 6.89
N LYS A 277 6.00 -7.08 6.58
CA LYS A 277 5.49 -7.18 5.22
C LYS A 277 4.27 -6.28 5.10
N PHE A 278 4.21 -5.44 4.08
CA PHE A 278 3.02 -4.62 3.79
C PHE A 278 2.28 -5.23 2.60
N GLU A 279 0.95 -5.20 2.59
CA GLU A 279 0.13 -5.93 1.61
C GLU A 279 -0.37 -5.04 0.43
N PHE A 280 0.18 -3.84 0.28
CA PHE A 280 -0.11 -2.93 -0.84
C PHE A 280 0.69 -3.25 -2.10
#